data_AF-A0A1R1X6Z3-F1
#
_entry.id   AF-A0A1R1X6Z3-F1
#
_cell.length_a   1.000
_cell.length_b   1.000
_cell.length_c   1.000
_cell.angle_alpha   90.00
_cell.angle_beta   90.00
_cell.angle_gamma   90.00
#
_symmetry.space_group_name_H-M   'P 1'
#
loop_
_entity.id
_entity.type
_entity.pdbx_description
1 polymer ?
#
loop_
_entity_poly.entity_id
_entity_poly.type
_entity_poly.pdbx_seq_one_letter_code
_entity_poly.pdbx_strand_id
1 'polypeptide(L)'
;MFFSSAIITISIFCYVKVTSQYPPNPTFYNYPCNSLNVRKEVNEMTNQEWSDFVATNIEMYRRGYLQGLANIHNDFAMEAHGSTIFLPFHRRFTMHYQVLMLSINPNVVIPYWVLLNLFVYAP
;
A
#
# COMPACT_ATOMS: atom_id res chain seq x y z
N MET A 1 27.24 -10.05 -33.97
CA MET A 1 25.78 -9.95 -33.71
C MET A 1 25.38 -10.12 -32.25
N PHE A 2 26.19 -10.70 -31.35
CA PHE A 2 25.80 -10.93 -29.94
C PHE A 2 25.81 -9.68 -29.02
N PHE A 3 26.59 -8.64 -29.34
CA PHE A 3 26.68 -7.43 -28.51
C PHE A 3 25.40 -6.58 -28.50
N SER A 4 24.66 -6.53 -29.62
CA SER A 4 23.45 -5.70 -29.72
C SER A 4 22.28 -6.27 -28.92
N SER A 5 22.11 -7.61 -28.90
CA SER A 5 21.04 -8.24 -28.10
C SER A 5 21.28 -8.13 -26.60
N ALA A 6 22.53 -8.18 -26.13
CA ALA A 6 22.85 -8.01 -24.71
C ALA A 6 22.56 -6.59 -24.21
N ILE A 7 22.83 -5.57 -25.03
CA ILE A 7 22.51 -4.18 -24.69
C ILE A 7 20.98 -3.99 -24.62
N ILE A 8 20.24 -4.53 -25.59
CA ILE A 8 18.77 -4.44 -25.62
C ILE A 8 18.16 -5.15 -24.41
N THR A 9 18.62 -6.34 -24.03
CA THR A 9 18.10 -7.03 -22.85
C THR A 9 18.43 -6.28 -21.55
N ILE A 10 19.65 -5.78 -21.38
CA ILE A 10 20.03 -4.97 -20.22
C ILE A 10 19.18 -3.71 -20.13
N SER A 11 18.97 -2.99 -21.23
CA SER A 11 18.11 -1.79 -21.26
C SER A 11 16.66 -2.09 -20.92
N ILE A 12 16.10 -3.21 -21.40
CA ILE A 12 14.75 -3.66 -21.05
C ILE A 12 14.65 -4.02 -19.57
N PHE A 13 15.61 -4.79 -19.04
CA PHE A 13 15.64 -5.16 -17.62
C PHE A 13 15.78 -3.92 -16.71
N CYS A 14 16.62 -2.96 -17.09
CA CYS A 14 16.73 -1.68 -16.39
C CYS A 14 15.42 -0.88 -16.43
N TYR A 15 14.77 -0.79 -17.59
CA TYR A 15 13.49 -0.11 -17.74
C TYR A 15 12.39 -0.76 -16.88
N VAL A 16 12.26 -2.09 -16.92
CA VAL A 16 11.30 -2.85 -16.11
C VAL A 16 11.57 -2.67 -14.61
N LYS A 17 12.84 -2.67 -14.18
CA LYS A 17 13.19 -2.38 -12.78
C LYS A 17 12.77 -0.97 -12.37
N VAL A 18 13.06 0.03 -13.21
CA VAL A 18 12.69 1.43 -12.94
C VAL A 18 11.17 1.57 -12.84
N THR A 19 10.41 1.04 -13.79
CA THR A 19 8.93 1.11 -13.77
C THR A 19 8.33 0.30 -12.62
N SER A 20 8.96 -0.81 -12.22
CA SER A 20 8.52 -1.62 -11.08
C SER A 20 8.72 -0.92 -9.73
N GLN A 21 9.53 0.14 -9.66
CA GLN A 21 9.79 0.90 -8.43
C GLN A 21 9.06 2.25 -8.41
N TYR A 22 8.34 2.59 -9.48
CA TYR A 22 7.48 3.76 -9.49
C TYR A 22 6.24 3.51 -8.61
N PRO A 23 5.72 4.52 -7.90
CA PRO A 23 4.40 4.43 -7.29
C PRO A 23 3.40 3.89 -8.34
N PRO A 24 2.63 2.85 -8.01
CA PRO A 24 2.31 2.32 -6.69
C PRO A 24 3.20 1.14 -6.27
N ASN A 25 4.53 1.16 -6.36
CA ASN A 25 5.37 0.10 -5.81
C ASN A 25 6.67 0.67 -5.23
N PRO A 26 6.61 1.32 -4.04
CA PRO A 26 7.74 1.95 -3.42
C PRO A 26 8.74 0.89 -2.94
N THR A 27 10.02 1.27 -2.89
CA THR A 27 11.06 0.42 -2.33
C THR A 27 10.96 0.38 -0.81
N PHE A 28 10.92 -0.81 -0.21
CA PHE A 28 10.85 -1.00 1.25
C PHE A 28 12.22 -1.13 1.94
N TYR A 29 13.32 -0.90 1.22
CA TYR A 29 14.62 -1.45 1.64
C TYR A 29 15.30 -0.73 2.83
N ASN A 30 14.81 0.41 3.31
CA ASN A 30 15.47 1.15 4.39
C ASN A 30 14.49 1.99 5.24
N TYR A 31 13.46 1.38 5.84
CA TYR A 31 12.70 2.07 6.89
C TYR A 31 13.33 1.77 8.26
N PRO A 32 14.10 2.70 8.85
CA PRO A 32 14.65 2.48 10.18
C PRO A 32 13.50 2.39 11.19
N CYS A 33 13.56 1.41 12.10
CA CYS A 33 12.58 1.22 13.17
C CYS A 33 12.77 2.29 14.26
N ASN A 34 12.47 3.54 13.93
CA ASN A 34 12.66 4.69 14.83
C ASN A 34 11.40 5.07 15.60
N SER A 35 10.22 4.63 15.13
CA SER A 35 8.94 4.92 15.74
C SER A 35 7.95 3.77 15.55
N LEU A 36 7.06 3.60 16.52
CA LEU A 36 5.95 2.66 16.46
C LEU A 36 4.69 3.39 16.01
N ASN A 37 4.15 3.02 14.86
CA ASN A 37 2.85 3.50 14.39
C ASN A 37 1.74 2.61 14.97
N VAL A 38 0.78 3.22 15.69
CA VAL A 38 -0.38 2.51 16.26
C VAL A 38 -1.59 2.74 15.35
N ARG A 39 -2.13 1.65 14.79
CA ARG A 39 -3.39 1.70 14.04
C ARG A 39 -4.54 1.75 15.04
N LYS A 40 -5.39 2.78 14.96
CA LYS A 40 -6.58 2.92 15.79
C LYS A 40 -7.80 2.29 15.14
N GLU A 41 -8.79 1.95 15.95
CA GLU A 41 -10.15 1.69 15.45
C GLU A 41 -10.71 2.99 14.87
N VAL A 42 -11.47 2.90 13.77
CA VAL A 42 -11.93 4.10 13.03
C VAL A 42 -12.77 5.06 13.86
N ASN A 43 -13.57 4.57 14.81
CA ASN A 43 -14.41 5.39 15.70
C ASN A 43 -13.62 5.99 16.89
N GLU A 44 -12.40 5.52 17.13
CA GLU A 44 -11.51 6.05 18.17
C GLU A 44 -10.56 7.15 17.64
N MET A 45 -10.64 7.45 16.35
CA MET A 45 -9.87 8.52 15.73
C MET A 45 -10.39 9.89 16.19
N THR A 46 -9.46 10.83 16.40
CA THR A 46 -9.83 12.24 16.56
C THR A 46 -10.32 12.82 15.23
N ASN A 47 -11.07 13.92 15.29
CA ASN A 47 -11.51 14.63 14.08
C ASN A 47 -10.34 15.05 13.18
N GLN A 48 -9.20 15.42 13.77
CA GLN A 48 -8.01 15.79 13.01
C GLN A 48 -7.39 14.57 12.31
N GLU A 49 -7.21 13.45 13.02
CA GLU A 49 -6.69 12.21 12.43
C GLU A 49 -7.58 11.72 11.27
N TRP A 50 -8.90 11.80 11.43
CA TRP A 50 -9.85 11.46 10.38
C TRP A 50 -9.74 12.41 9.18
N SER A 51 -9.69 13.72 9.43
CA SER A 51 -9.51 14.73 8.38
C SER A 51 -8.21 14.50 7.60
N ASP A 52 -7.10 14.23 8.29
CA ASP A 52 -5.80 13.97 7.67
C ASP A 52 -5.81 12.67 6.86
N PHE A 53 -6.46 11.62 7.37
CA PHE A 53 -6.65 10.36 6.66
C PHE A 53 -7.44 10.55 5.36
N VAL A 54 -8.55 11.29 5.41
CA VAL A 54 -9.39 11.58 4.24
C VAL A 54 -8.64 12.45 3.22
N ALA A 55 -8.02 13.54 3.66
CA ALA A 55 -7.26 14.42 2.78
C ALA A 55 -6.10 13.69 2.08
N THR A 56 -5.42 12.79 2.80
CA THR A 56 -4.37 11.95 2.24
C THR A 56 -4.90 10.99 1.17
N ASN A 57 -6.08 10.41 1.38
CA ASN A 57 -6.72 9.54 0.39
C ASN A 57 -7.13 10.28 -0.88
N ILE A 58 -7.66 11.51 -0.75
CA ILE A 58 -7.98 12.36 -1.89
C ILE A 58 -6.71 12.64 -2.71
N GLU A 59 -5.59 12.93 -2.06
CA GLU A 59 -4.32 13.15 -2.75
C GLU A 59 -3.78 11.86 -3.38
N MET A 60 -3.91 10.71 -2.70
CA MET A 60 -3.56 9.41 -3.29
C MET A 60 -4.37 9.10 -4.55
N TYR A 61 -5.66 9.43 -4.56
CA TYR A 61 -6.49 9.31 -5.75
C TYR A 61 -5.97 10.21 -6.88
N ARG A 62 -5.70 11.49 -6.58
CA ARG A 62 -5.18 12.47 -7.56
C ARG A 62 -3.84 12.04 -8.18
N ARG A 63 -2.98 11.36 -7.40
CA ARG A 63 -1.70 10.80 -7.86
C ARG A 63 -1.82 9.46 -8.59
N GLY A 64 -3.02 8.88 -8.67
CA GLY A 64 -3.25 7.56 -9.27
C GLY A 64 -2.79 6.38 -8.40
N TYR A 65 -2.40 6.61 -7.14
CA TYR A 65 -1.87 5.56 -6.27
C TYR A 65 -2.93 4.54 -5.89
N LEU A 66 -4.17 4.98 -5.65
CA LEU A 66 -5.29 4.07 -5.36
C LEU A 66 -5.61 3.16 -6.55
N GLN A 67 -5.61 3.71 -7.77
CA GLN A 67 -5.79 2.90 -8.99
C GLN A 67 -4.68 1.85 -9.12
N GLY A 68 -3.45 2.27 -8.85
CA GLY A 68 -2.30 1.39 -8.87
C GLY A 68 -2.37 0.24 -7.86
N LEU A 69 -2.76 0.53 -6.61
CA LEU A 69 -2.99 -0.47 -5.58
C LEU A 69 -4.14 -1.42 -5.97
N ALA A 70 -5.23 -0.90 -6.53
CA ALA A 70 -6.35 -1.72 -7.00
C ALA A 70 -5.91 -2.69 -8.12
N ASN A 71 -5.10 -2.21 -9.08
CA ASN A 71 -4.54 -3.06 -10.13
C ASN A 71 -3.68 -4.17 -9.53
N ILE A 72 -2.77 -3.87 -8.60
CA ILE A 72 -1.94 -4.88 -7.93
C ILE A 72 -2.82 -5.93 -7.23
N HIS A 73 -3.85 -5.52 -6.49
CA HIS A 73 -4.72 -6.48 -5.83
C HIS A 73 -5.46 -7.38 -6.83
N ASN A 74 -5.94 -6.82 -7.94
CA ASN A 74 -6.64 -7.55 -8.99
C ASN A 74 -5.71 -8.50 -9.77
N ASP A 75 -4.52 -8.05 -10.13
CA ASP A 75 -3.54 -8.82 -10.91
C ASP A 75 -3.06 -10.07 -10.15
N PHE A 76 -3.03 -10.01 -8.82
CA PHE A 76 -2.62 -11.12 -7.95
C PHE A 76 -3.79 -11.79 -7.22
N ALA A 77 -5.04 -11.52 -7.61
CA ALA A 77 -6.21 -11.97 -6.86
C ALA A 77 -6.26 -13.50 -6.72
N MET A 78 -5.92 -14.22 -7.80
CA MET A 78 -5.97 -15.68 -7.85
C MET A 78 -4.91 -16.34 -6.96
N GLU A 79 -3.71 -15.76 -6.88
CA GLU A 79 -2.61 -16.24 -6.06
C GLU A 79 -2.80 -15.86 -4.59
N ALA A 80 -3.30 -14.65 -4.35
CA ALA A 80 -3.45 -14.08 -3.01
C ALA A 80 -4.65 -14.64 -2.23
N HIS A 81 -5.63 -15.27 -2.89
CA HIS A 81 -6.83 -15.81 -2.23
C HIS A 81 -6.88 -17.33 -2.27
N GLY A 82 -7.53 -17.93 -1.27
CA GLY A 82 -7.68 -19.39 -1.17
C GLY A 82 -6.36 -20.16 -0.98
N SER A 83 -5.27 -19.45 -0.65
CA SER A 83 -3.93 -20.01 -0.55
C SER A 83 -3.24 -19.61 0.77
N THR A 84 -2.10 -20.24 1.05
CA THR A 84 -1.28 -19.94 2.24
C THR A 84 -0.64 -18.55 2.21
N ILE A 85 -0.62 -17.89 1.05
CA ILE A 85 -0.04 -16.54 0.92
C ILE A 85 -1.05 -15.43 1.24
N PHE A 86 -2.31 -15.77 1.52
CA PHE A 86 -3.35 -14.78 1.81
C PHE A 86 -2.93 -13.77 2.88
N LEU A 87 -2.55 -14.24 4.07
CA LEU A 87 -2.16 -13.33 5.16
C LEU A 87 -0.86 -12.57 4.87
N PRO A 88 0.23 -13.21 4.39
CA PRO A 88 1.44 -12.49 4.01
C PRO A 88 1.23 -11.42 2.93
N PHE A 89 0.47 -11.74 1.88
CA PHE A 89 0.17 -10.82 0.77
C PHE A 89 -0.56 -9.59 1.30
N HIS A 90 -1.67 -9.78 2.02
CA HIS A 90 -2.49 -8.67 2.53
C HIS A 90 -1.75 -7.85 3.59
N ARG A 91 -0.90 -8.47 4.42
CA ARG A 91 -0.03 -7.74 5.36
C ARG A 91 0.93 -6.82 4.62
N ARG A 92 1.60 -7.33 3.58
CA ARG A 92 2.49 -6.52 2.74
C ARG A 92 1.72 -5.43 1.99
N PHE A 93 0.55 -5.75 1.43
CA PHE A 93 -0.31 -4.81 0.71
C PHE A 93 -0.78 -3.66 1.61
N THR A 94 -1.14 -3.97 2.85
CA THR A 94 -1.53 -2.98 3.86
C THR A 94 -0.36 -2.06 4.24
N MET A 95 0.85 -2.62 4.42
CA MET A 95 2.05 -1.82 4.66
C MET A 95 2.42 -0.94 3.45
N HIS A 96 2.21 -1.47 2.25
CA HIS A 96 2.40 -0.73 1.01
C HIS A 96 1.51 0.51 0.96
N TYR A 97 0.21 0.34 1.20
CA TYR A 97 -0.73 1.44 1.31
C TYR A 97 -0.28 2.48 2.35
N GLN A 98 0.09 2.03 3.56
CA GLN A 98 0.63 2.90 4.61
C GLN A 98 1.86 3.70 4.17
N VAL A 99 2.84 3.09 3.47
CA VAL A 99 4.04 3.79 3.00
C VAL A 99 3.71 4.86 1.97
N LEU A 100 2.77 4.60 1.07
CA LEU A 100 2.30 5.60 0.11
C LEU A 100 1.65 6.79 0.81
N MET A 101 0.86 6.55 1.86
CA MET A 101 0.28 7.62 2.68
C MET A 101 1.36 8.45 3.38
N LEU A 102 2.38 7.81 3.96
CA LEU A 102 3.49 8.52 4.63
C LEU A 102 4.29 9.40 3.67
N SER A 103 4.30 9.10 2.37
CA SER A 103 4.91 9.97 1.35
C SER A 103 4.13 11.27 1.08
N ILE A 104 2.90 11.37 1.59
CA ILE A 104 2.00 12.54 1.48
C ILE A 104 1.91 13.25 2.83
N ASN A 105 1.58 12.51 3.88
CA ASN A 105 1.48 13.02 5.25
C ASN A 105 2.15 12.02 6.22
N PRO A 106 3.29 12.38 6.84
CA PRO A 106 4.06 11.47 7.69
C PRO A 106 3.36 11.13 9.03
N ASN A 107 2.27 11.82 9.38
CA ASN A 107 1.54 11.61 10.63
C ASN A 107 0.33 10.66 10.48
N VAL A 108 -0.03 10.28 9.25
CA VAL A 108 -1.23 9.46 9.01
C VAL A 108 -0.92 7.99 9.19
N VAL A 109 -1.75 7.33 10.00
CA VAL A 109 -1.73 5.89 10.20
C VAL A 109 -3.05 5.29 9.73
N ILE A 110 -3.00 4.21 8.95
CA ILE A 110 -4.19 3.54 8.45
C ILE A 110 -5.03 2.96 9.60
N PRO A 111 -6.32 3.31 9.75
CA PRO A 111 -7.16 2.73 10.79
C PRO A 111 -7.50 1.27 10.48
N TYR A 112 -8.11 0.60 11.44
CA TYR A 112 -8.83 -0.65 11.21
C TYR A 112 -10.31 -0.46 11.57
N TRP A 113 -11.15 -1.36 11.07
CA TRP A 113 -12.57 -1.38 11.38
C TRP A 113 -12.91 -2.70 12.06
N VAL A 114 -13.47 -2.64 13.27
CA VAL A 114 -13.94 -3.83 13.98
C VAL A 114 -15.43 -4.04 13.71
N LEU A 115 -15.78 -5.14 13.05
CA LEU A 115 -17.18 -5.49 12.75
C LEU A 115 -17.95 -6.01 13.97
N LEU A 116 -17.24 -6.45 15.03
CA LEU A 116 -17.87 -7.09 16.19
C LEU A 116 -18.74 -6.14 17.03
N ASN A 117 -18.49 -4.83 16.96
CA ASN A 117 -19.27 -3.84 17.71
C ASN A 117 -20.70 -3.64 17.15
N LEU A 118 -20.98 -4.07 15.91
CA LEU A 118 -22.33 -4.07 15.35
C LEU A 118 -23.20 -5.22 15.85
N PHE A 119 -22.60 -6.33 16.32
CA PHE A 119 -23.35 -7.50 16.81
C PHE A 119 -23.59 -7.48 18.33
N VAL A 120 -22.89 -6.62 19.08
CA VAL A 120 -23.08 -6.47 20.53
C VAL A 120 -24.15 -5.41 20.86
N TYR A 121 -24.46 -4.52 19.91
CA TYR A 121 -25.42 -3.42 20.10
C TYR A 121 -26.60 -3.43 19.10
N ALA A 122 -26.82 -4.52 18.38
CA ALA A 122 -28.07 -4.70 17.63
C ALA A 122 -29.19 -5.04 18.64
N PRO A 123 -30.25 -4.21 18.77
CA PRO A 123 -31.40 -4.51 19.62
C PRO A 123 -32.18 -5.74 19.15
#